data_AF-A0A7C4PL87-F1
#
_entry.id   AF-A0A7C4PL87-F1
#
_cell.length_a   1.000
_cell.length_b   1.000
_cell.length_c   1.000
_cell.angle_alpha   90.00
_cell.angle_beta   90.00
_cell.angle_gamma   90.00
#
_symmetry.space_group_name_H-M   'P 1'
#
loop_
_entity.id
_entity.type
_entity.pdbx_description
1 polymer ?
#
loop_
_entity_poly.entity_id
_entity_poly.type
_entity_poly.pdbx_seq_one_letter_code
_entity_poly.pdbx_strand_id
1 'polypeptide(L)'
;YHYYQEPDLQGGGALGTRALIAVFRSFTGRELETLLTPLVLAHYGLNTVDDLCRRYYAGRLERVSDLAPLVFRAASSGDSVAENILRSFGEGYVELAVATMRRLGILDLEIEVVLSGSVFKGESPLLIHTIERGILAAAPRARLVNARYEPLVGAVILGLEALGVPLSETIHAHLEDSARSWELIRNVDG
;
A
#
# COMPACT_ATOMS: atom_id res chain seq x y z
N TYR A 1 12.63 9.45 8.37
CA TYR A 1 11.97 8.15 8.60
C TYR A 1 11.96 7.22 7.39
N HIS A 2 12.29 7.68 6.19
CA HIS A 2 12.39 6.82 4.99
C HIS A 2 13.41 5.67 5.07
N TYR A 3 14.28 5.61 6.10
CA TYR A 3 15.27 4.54 6.30
C TYR A 3 14.86 3.45 7.31
N TYR A 4 13.70 3.56 7.96
CA TYR A 4 13.19 2.55 8.92
C TYR A 4 11.95 1.82 8.41
N GLN A 5 11.75 1.77 7.09
CA GLN A 5 10.69 0.95 6.51
C GLN A 5 11.22 -0.46 6.31
N GLU A 6 10.63 -1.40 7.04
CA GLU A 6 10.88 -2.82 6.84
C GLU A 6 10.59 -3.15 5.35
N PRO A 7 11.51 -3.86 4.65
CA PRO A 7 11.36 -4.15 3.22
C PRO A 7 10.03 -4.80 2.84
N ASP A 8 9.39 -5.49 3.79
CA ASP A 8 8.12 -6.17 3.67
C ASP A 8 6.88 -5.26 3.86
N LEU A 9 7.08 -3.94 4.07
CA LEU A 9 6.05 -2.90 4.02
C LEU A 9 6.18 -2.00 2.77
N GLN A 10 7.11 -2.29 1.86
CA GLN A 10 7.37 -1.46 0.68
C GLN A 10 6.40 -1.75 -0.49
N GLY A 11 5.13 -1.41 -0.30
CA GLY A 11 4.15 -1.33 -1.39
C GLY A 11 4.00 -2.63 -2.19
N GLY A 12 3.88 -2.50 -3.53
CA GLY A 12 3.59 -3.64 -4.40
C GLY A 12 4.68 -4.71 -4.41
N GLY A 13 5.95 -4.32 -4.30
CA GLY A 13 7.07 -5.27 -4.24
C GLY A 13 7.02 -6.17 -3.02
N ALA A 14 6.65 -5.60 -1.86
CA ALA A 14 6.45 -6.36 -0.63
C ALA A 14 5.29 -7.36 -0.74
N LEU A 15 4.13 -6.92 -1.22
CA LEU A 15 2.98 -7.81 -1.45
C LEU A 15 3.32 -8.92 -2.45
N GLY A 16 4.04 -8.60 -3.53
CA GLY A 16 4.46 -9.59 -4.50
C GLY A 16 5.46 -10.60 -3.94
N THR A 17 6.39 -10.16 -3.09
CA THR A 17 7.31 -11.06 -2.39
C THR A 17 6.56 -11.97 -1.42
N ARG A 18 5.60 -11.43 -0.66
CA ARG A 18 4.73 -12.22 0.22
C ARG A 18 3.91 -13.25 -0.57
N ALA A 19 3.43 -12.91 -1.75
CA ALA A 19 2.74 -13.85 -2.65
C ALA A 19 3.66 -15.00 -3.08
N LEU A 20 4.89 -14.71 -3.52
CA LEU A 20 5.88 -15.74 -3.87
C LEU A 20 6.17 -16.67 -2.70
N ILE A 21 6.42 -16.11 -1.52
CA ILE A 21 6.68 -16.88 -0.31
C ILE A 21 5.47 -17.77 0.03
N ALA A 22 4.25 -17.25 -0.08
CA ALA A 22 3.02 -18.02 0.17
C ALA A 22 2.88 -19.19 -0.81
N VAL A 23 3.15 -18.99 -2.10
CA VAL A 23 3.17 -20.07 -3.10
C VAL A 23 4.20 -21.15 -2.74
N PHE A 24 5.42 -20.77 -2.35
CA PHE A 24 6.43 -21.74 -1.93
C PHE A 24 6.04 -22.47 -0.65
N ARG A 25 5.46 -21.77 0.34
CA ARG A 25 4.99 -22.40 1.58
C ARG A 25 3.87 -23.40 1.30
N SER A 26 2.89 -23.01 0.49
CA SER A 26 1.77 -23.85 0.07
C SER A 26 2.25 -25.11 -0.64
N PHE A 27 3.16 -24.96 -1.61
CA PHE A 27 3.78 -26.09 -2.32
C PHE A 27 4.53 -27.05 -1.39
N THR A 28 5.19 -26.53 -0.35
CA THR A 28 5.88 -27.35 0.66
C THR A 28 4.97 -27.85 1.80
N GLY A 29 3.65 -27.61 1.74
CA GLY A 29 2.69 -28.02 2.77
C GLY A 29 2.74 -27.24 4.09
N ARG A 30 3.36 -26.05 4.09
CA ARG A 30 3.52 -25.16 5.26
C ARG A 30 2.53 -23.99 5.27
N GLU A 31 1.61 -24.00 4.34
CA GLU A 31 0.51 -23.07 4.17
C GLU A 31 -0.65 -23.82 3.53
N LEU A 32 -1.86 -23.29 3.65
CA LEU A 32 -3.02 -23.82 2.92
C LEU A 32 -2.82 -23.74 1.41
N GLU A 33 -3.59 -24.51 0.67
CA GLU A 33 -3.69 -24.34 -0.78
C GLU A 33 -4.21 -22.93 -1.10
N THR A 34 -3.59 -22.26 -2.08
CA THR A 34 -3.88 -20.87 -2.43
C THR A 34 -4.07 -20.71 -3.94
N LEU A 35 -5.05 -19.90 -4.32
CA LEU A 35 -5.28 -19.42 -5.68
C LEU A 35 -4.08 -18.64 -6.23
N LEU A 36 -3.21 -18.13 -5.36
CA LEU A 36 -1.96 -17.47 -5.79
C LEU A 36 -1.07 -18.40 -6.61
N THR A 37 -1.05 -19.70 -6.33
CA THR A 37 -0.18 -20.65 -7.05
C THR A 37 -0.45 -20.64 -8.56
N PRO A 38 -1.66 -20.96 -9.05
CA PRO A 38 -1.95 -20.90 -10.48
C PRO A 38 -1.87 -19.47 -11.05
N LEU A 39 -2.24 -18.43 -10.28
CA LEU A 39 -2.18 -17.05 -10.75
C LEU A 39 -0.74 -16.57 -11.01
N VAL A 40 0.18 -16.87 -10.10
CA VAL A 40 1.59 -16.48 -10.22
C VAL A 40 2.29 -17.27 -11.32
N LEU A 41 2.02 -18.58 -11.45
CA LEU A 41 2.56 -19.39 -12.54
C LEU A 41 2.10 -18.87 -13.91
N ALA A 42 0.81 -18.57 -14.05
CA ALA A 42 0.26 -17.98 -15.27
C ALA A 42 0.90 -16.61 -15.58
N HIS A 43 1.09 -15.75 -14.57
CA HIS A 43 1.73 -14.44 -14.75
C HIS A 43 3.14 -14.54 -15.35
N TYR A 44 3.94 -15.52 -14.91
CA TYR A 44 5.31 -15.71 -15.40
C TYR A 44 5.44 -16.70 -16.58
N GLY A 45 4.33 -17.23 -17.09
CA GLY A 45 4.33 -18.25 -18.14
C GLY A 45 5.08 -19.52 -17.74
N LEU A 46 4.92 -19.95 -16.49
CA LEU A 46 5.59 -21.11 -15.91
C LEU A 46 4.60 -22.26 -15.67
N ASN A 47 5.10 -23.49 -15.75
CA ASN A 47 4.28 -24.69 -15.55
C ASN A 47 4.42 -25.29 -14.14
N THR A 48 5.51 -24.97 -13.41
CA THR A 48 5.81 -25.60 -12.13
C THR A 48 6.30 -24.60 -11.08
N VAL A 49 6.00 -24.87 -9.80
CA VAL A 49 6.52 -24.09 -8.68
C VAL A 49 8.04 -24.24 -8.55
N ASP A 50 8.61 -25.39 -8.94
CA ASP A 50 10.06 -25.58 -8.99
C ASP A 50 10.76 -24.63 -9.97
N ASP A 51 10.18 -24.40 -11.16
CA ASP A 51 10.71 -23.41 -12.12
C ASP A 51 10.64 -22.00 -11.56
N LEU A 52 9.53 -21.66 -10.88
CA LEU A 52 9.36 -20.37 -10.23
C LEU A 52 10.41 -20.16 -9.13
N CYS A 53 10.61 -21.17 -8.28
CA CYS A 53 11.60 -21.18 -7.21
C CYS A 53 13.02 -20.98 -7.76
N ARG A 54 13.39 -21.73 -8.80
CA ARG A 54 14.69 -21.57 -9.48
C ARG A 54 14.89 -20.16 -10.03
N ARG A 55 13.88 -19.58 -10.70
CA ARG A 55 13.98 -18.22 -11.24
C ARG A 55 14.09 -17.16 -10.12
N TYR A 56 13.34 -17.32 -9.05
CA TYR A 56 13.37 -16.41 -7.90
C TYR A 56 14.77 -16.36 -7.26
N TYR A 57 15.31 -17.51 -6.86
CA TYR A 57 16.63 -17.57 -6.21
C TYR A 57 17.79 -17.25 -7.15
N ALA A 58 17.61 -17.40 -8.47
CA ALA A 58 18.57 -16.93 -9.45
C ALA A 58 18.52 -15.41 -9.70
N GLY A 59 17.61 -14.67 -9.04
CA GLY A 59 17.42 -13.23 -9.26
C GLY A 59 16.87 -12.90 -10.65
N ARG A 60 16.14 -13.84 -11.28
CA ARG A 60 15.62 -13.71 -12.66
C ARG A 60 14.11 -13.48 -12.73
N LEU A 61 13.46 -13.19 -11.60
CA LEU A 61 12.08 -12.72 -11.59
C LEU A 61 12.09 -11.20 -11.67
N GLU A 62 11.69 -10.69 -12.83
CA GLU A 62 11.47 -9.26 -13.03
C GLU A 62 10.07 -8.88 -12.54
N ARG A 63 9.89 -7.61 -12.17
CA ARG A 63 8.58 -7.00 -11.88
C ARG A 63 7.75 -7.74 -10.83
N VAL A 64 8.38 -8.20 -9.73
CA VAL A 64 7.69 -8.85 -8.59
C VAL A 64 6.51 -8.01 -8.06
N SER A 65 6.59 -6.68 -8.14
CA SER A 65 5.49 -5.77 -7.79
C SER A 65 4.17 -6.04 -8.51
N ASP A 66 4.22 -6.63 -9.71
CA ASP A 66 3.05 -6.92 -10.54
C ASP A 66 2.23 -8.11 -10.02
N LEU A 67 2.74 -8.82 -9.03
CA LEU A 67 2.00 -9.85 -8.31
C LEU A 67 1.04 -9.25 -7.26
N ALA A 68 1.23 -8.00 -6.84
CA ALA A 68 0.35 -7.37 -5.84
C ALA A 68 -1.13 -7.35 -6.26
N PRO A 69 -1.51 -6.97 -7.51
CA PRO A 69 -2.87 -7.12 -8.01
C PRO A 69 -3.44 -8.55 -7.91
N LEU A 70 -2.59 -9.59 -7.99
CA LEU A 70 -3.02 -10.98 -7.87
C LEU A 70 -3.37 -11.34 -6.43
N VAL A 71 -2.69 -10.75 -5.44
CA VAL A 71 -3.04 -10.87 -4.01
C VAL A 71 -4.43 -10.31 -3.76
N PHE A 72 -4.72 -9.12 -4.27
CA PHE A 72 -6.04 -8.52 -4.15
C PHE A 72 -7.12 -9.37 -4.82
N ARG A 73 -6.86 -9.85 -6.05
CA ARG A 73 -7.80 -10.72 -6.77
C ARG A 73 -8.10 -12.02 -6.02
N ALA A 74 -7.06 -12.68 -5.51
CA ALA A 74 -7.20 -13.92 -4.75
C ALA A 74 -8.01 -13.68 -3.46
N ALA A 75 -7.68 -12.62 -2.71
CA ALA A 75 -8.42 -12.27 -1.49
C ALA A 75 -9.89 -11.97 -1.79
N SER A 76 -10.22 -11.20 -2.83
CA SER A 76 -11.61 -10.95 -3.25
C SER A 76 -12.34 -12.21 -3.73
N SER A 77 -11.62 -13.30 -4.02
CA SER A 77 -12.18 -14.61 -4.37
C SER A 77 -12.33 -15.54 -3.16
N GLY A 78 -12.08 -15.05 -1.93
CA GLY A 78 -12.18 -15.83 -0.69
C GLY A 78 -10.94 -16.67 -0.36
N ASP A 79 -9.79 -16.38 -0.99
CA ASP A 79 -8.53 -17.05 -0.65
C ASP A 79 -8.01 -16.57 0.72
N SER A 80 -8.17 -17.41 1.73
CA SER A 80 -7.74 -17.13 3.11
C SER A 80 -6.25 -16.78 3.25
N VAL A 81 -5.37 -17.34 2.41
CA VAL A 81 -3.93 -17.06 2.44
C VAL A 81 -3.69 -15.63 1.95
N ALA A 82 -4.34 -15.25 0.85
CA ALA A 82 -4.25 -13.90 0.31
C ALA A 82 -4.88 -12.86 1.25
N GLU A 83 -6.02 -13.18 1.88
CA GLU A 83 -6.63 -12.33 2.92
C GLU A 83 -5.68 -12.11 4.09
N ASN A 84 -4.98 -13.16 4.56
CA ASN A 84 -4.01 -13.06 5.64
C ASN A 84 -2.78 -12.22 5.25
N ILE A 85 -2.32 -12.33 4.01
CA ILE A 85 -1.26 -11.45 3.48
C ILE A 85 -1.68 -9.98 3.57
N LEU A 86 -2.90 -9.64 3.11
CA LEU A 86 -3.38 -8.26 3.16
C LEU A 86 -3.58 -7.76 4.59
N ARG A 87 -4.11 -8.61 5.48
CA ARG A 87 -4.31 -8.26 6.89
C ARG A 87 -2.99 -7.97 7.59
N SER A 88 -2.04 -8.91 7.54
CA SER A 88 -0.71 -8.73 8.14
C SER A 88 0.07 -7.57 7.52
N PHE A 89 -0.18 -7.25 6.24
CA PHE A 89 0.39 -6.07 5.58
C PHE A 89 -0.21 -4.78 6.16
N GLY A 90 -1.53 -4.72 6.32
CA GLY A 90 -2.21 -3.60 6.95
C GLY A 90 -1.80 -3.40 8.41
N GLU A 91 -1.68 -4.48 9.18
CA GLU A 91 -1.25 -4.45 10.59
C GLU A 91 0.14 -3.82 10.74
N GLY A 92 1.11 -4.16 9.87
CA GLY A 92 2.42 -3.52 9.90
C GLY A 92 2.38 -2.00 9.62
N TYR A 93 1.46 -1.53 8.76
CA TYR A 93 1.24 -0.09 8.57
C TYR A 93 0.61 0.57 9.80
N VAL A 94 -0.31 -0.11 10.49
CA VAL A 94 -0.89 0.36 11.75
C VAL A 94 0.21 0.53 12.79
N GLU A 95 1.06 -0.48 12.97
CA GLU A 95 2.17 -0.44 13.92
C GLU A 95 3.09 0.76 13.66
N LEU A 96 3.49 0.95 12.40
CA LEU A 96 4.33 2.08 11.99
C LEU A 96 3.66 3.44 12.23
N ALA A 97 2.39 3.57 11.86
CA ALA A 97 1.63 4.81 12.02
C ALA A 97 1.43 5.16 13.50
N VAL A 98 1.00 4.20 14.32
CA VAL A 98 0.76 4.38 15.75
C VAL A 98 2.05 4.68 16.50
N ALA A 99 3.16 4.00 16.16
CA ALA A 99 4.47 4.30 16.74
C ALA A 99 4.90 5.75 16.44
N THR A 100 4.64 6.22 15.22
CA THR A 100 4.93 7.60 14.81
C THR A 100 4.07 8.60 15.57
N MET A 101 2.76 8.39 15.64
CA MET A 101 1.84 9.26 16.40
C MET A 101 2.18 9.33 17.88
N ARG A 102 2.52 8.18 18.49
CA ARG A 102 2.94 8.11 19.89
C ARG A 102 4.18 8.93 20.15
N ARG A 103 5.19 8.82 19.28
CA ARG A 103 6.44 9.57 19.41
C ARG A 103 6.25 11.08 19.22
N LEU A 104 5.29 11.49 18.39
CA LEU A 104 4.94 12.89 18.20
C LEU A 104 3.98 13.44 19.28
N GLY A 105 3.43 12.57 20.15
CA GLY A 105 2.48 12.98 21.18
C GLY A 105 1.12 13.40 20.64
N ILE A 106 0.69 12.83 19.51
CA ILE A 106 -0.54 13.23 18.79
C ILE A 106 -1.64 12.17 18.75
N LEU A 107 -1.51 11.06 19.48
CA LEU A 107 -2.51 9.96 19.48
C LEU A 107 -3.91 10.44 19.90
N ASP A 108 -3.95 11.37 20.85
CA ASP A 108 -5.21 11.91 21.32
C ASP A 108 -5.72 13.04 20.45
N LEU A 109 -5.00 13.55 19.44
CA LEU A 109 -5.46 14.73 18.68
C LEU A 109 -6.44 14.35 17.55
N GLU A 110 -7.20 15.34 17.10
CA GLU A 110 -7.94 15.24 15.84
C GLU A 110 -6.94 15.39 14.69
N ILE A 111 -6.59 14.26 14.07
CA ILE A 111 -5.60 14.20 12.99
C ILE A 111 -6.18 13.51 11.78
N GLU A 112 -5.74 13.94 10.60
CA GLU A 112 -6.05 13.25 9.35
C GLU A 112 -4.93 12.28 9.02
N VAL A 113 -5.29 11.03 8.74
CA VAL A 113 -4.37 9.98 8.30
C VAL A 113 -4.61 9.71 6.83
N VAL A 114 -3.66 10.14 6.01
CA VAL A 114 -3.75 10.01 4.57
C VAL A 114 -3.10 8.70 4.12
N LEU A 115 -3.86 7.80 3.52
CA LEU A 115 -3.29 6.63 2.85
C LEU A 115 -2.78 7.03 1.47
N SER A 116 -1.49 6.80 1.21
CA SER A 116 -0.85 7.16 -0.06
C SER A 116 0.01 6.02 -0.59
N GLY A 117 -0.11 5.76 -1.89
CA GLY A 117 0.59 4.69 -2.60
C GLY A 117 -0.33 3.93 -3.55
N SER A 118 0.24 3.34 -4.61
CA SER A 118 -0.54 2.60 -5.63
C SER A 118 -1.25 1.37 -5.06
N VAL A 119 -0.76 0.79 -3.98
CA VAL A 119 -1.38 -0.36 -3.30
C VAL A 119 -2.73 0.00 -2.69
N PHE A 120 -2.88 1.23 -2.20
CA PHE A 120 -4.15 1.73 -1.66
C PHE A 120 -5.11 2.24 -2.74
N LYS A 121 -4.68 2.27 -4.01
CA LYS A 121 -5.57 2.49 -5.15
C LYS A 121 -6.34 1.23 -5.56
N GLY A 122 -5.99 0.06 -5.00
CA GLY A 122 -6.70 -1.19 -5.28
C GLY A 122 -8.04 -1.27 -4.55
N GLU A 123 -9.04 -1.85 -5.20
CA GLU A 123 -10.40 -2.10 -4.67
C GLU A 123 -10.39 -3.26 -3.65
N SER A 124 -9.64 -3.13 -2.54
CA SER A 124 -9.70 -4.10 -1.45
C SER A 124 -10.15 -3.45 -0.16
N PRO A 125 -11.45 -3.57 0.16
CA PRO A 125 -11.99 -3.12 1.43
C PRO A 125 -11.22 -3.70 2.61
N LEU A 126 -10.70 -4.93 2.51
CA LEU A 126 -10.01 -5.62 3.60
C LEU A 126 -8.75 -4.89 4.09
N LEU A 127 -7.88 -4.45 3.19
CA LEU A 127 -6.65 -3.77 3.57
C LEU A 127 -6.96 -2.43 4.25
N ILE A 128 -7.83 -1.64 3.65
CA ILE A 128 -8.23 -0.33 4.17
C ILE A 128 -8.92 -0.48 5.52
N HIS A 129 -9.89 -1.40 5.66
CA HIS A 129 -10.58 -1.65 6.93
C HIS A 129 -9.62 -2.14 8.02
N THR A 130 -8.63 -2.97 7.67
CA THR A 130 -7.63 -3.42 8.65
C THR A 130 -6.84 -2.24 9.21
N ILE A 131 -6.41 -1.33 8.33
CA ILE A 131 -5.67 -0.14 8.71
C ILE A 131 -6.55 0.82 9.51
N GLU A 132 -7.76 1.10 9.03
CA GLU A 132 -8.73 1.96 9.70
C GLU A 132 -9.01 1.50 11.12
N ARG A 133 -9.39 0.23 11.28
CA ARG A 133 -9.70 -0.35 12.60
C ARG A 133 -8.50 -0.30 13.53
N GLY A 134 -7.31 -0.60 13.03
CA GLY A 134 -6.08 -0.58 13.82
C GLY A 134 -5.70 0.83 14.29
N ILE A 135 -5.82 1.82 13.40
CA ILE A 135 -5.55 3.23 13.75
C ILE A 135 -6.59 3.73 14.75
N LEU A 136 -7.88 3.55 14.50
CA LEU A 136 -8.95 4.04 15.38
C LEU A 136 -8.92 3.39 16.76
N ALA A 137 -8.41 2.16 16.88
CA ALA A 137 -8.20 1.52 18.17
C ALA A 137 -7.13 2.23 19.04
N ALA A 138 -6.13 2.85 18.42
CA ALA A 138 -5.04 3.54 19.12
C ALA A 138 -5.18 5.06 19.16
N ALA A 139 -5.83 5.65 18.16
CA ALA A 139 -6.09 7.08 18.01
C ALA A 139 -7.57 7.30 17.64
N PRO A 140 -8.50 7.25 18.62
CA PRO A 140 -9.94 7.26 18.36
C PRO A 140 -10.49 8.54 17.70
N ARG A 141 -9.71 9.64 17.76
CA ARG A 141 -10.05 10.93 17.13
C ARG A 141 -9.42 11.12 15.75
N ALA A 142 -8.65 10.14 15.26
CA ALA A 142 -8.10 10.19 13.91
C ALA A 142 -9.20 10.00 12.87
N ARG A 143 -9.04 10.63 11.70
CA ARG A 143 -9.88 10.43 10.52
C ARG A 143 -9.01 9.89 9.40
N LEU A 144 -9.35 8.72 8.86
CA LEU A 144 -8.72 8.26 7.63
C LEU A 144 -9.31 9.03 6.47
N VAL A 145 -8.44 9.63 5.65
CA VAL A 145 -8.85 10.39 4.47
C VAL A 145 -8.09 9.90 3.25
N ASN A 146 -8.76 9.88 2.12
CA ASN A 146 -8.10 9.68 0.83
C ASN A 146 -7.30 10.93 0.49
N ALA A 147 -6.10 10.76 -0.07
CA ALA A 147 -5.34 11.91 -0.54
C ALA A 147 -6.15 12.64 -1.62
N ARG A 148 -6.53 13.89 -1.36
CA ARG A 148 -7.29 14.72 -2.31
C ARG A 148 -6.49 15.04 -3.57
N TYR A 149 -5.17 15.12 -3.45
CA TYR A 149 -4.25 15.49 -4.52
C TYR A 149 -3.26 14.37 -4.82
N GLU A 150 -2.84 14.26 -6.08
CA GLU A 150 -1.67 13.46 -6.44
C GLU A 150 -0.40 14.04 -5.78
N PRO A 151 0.60 13.21 -5.40
CA PRO A 151 1.80 13.63 -4.68
C PRO A 151 2.60 14.75 -5.35
N LEU A 152 2.41 14.93 -6.66
CA LEU A 152 3.00 16.02 -7.44
C LEU A 152 2.64 17.40 -6.89
N VAL A 153 1.41 17.60 -6.40
CA VAL A 153 0.96 18.87 -5.81
C VAL A 153 1.75 19.17 -4.54
N GLY A 154 2.01 18.15 -3.71
CA GLY A 154 2.86 18.29 -2.52
C GLY A 154 4.30 18.67 -2.87
N ALA A 155 4.86 18.10 -3.95
CA ALA A 155 6.19 18.47 -4.43
C ALA A 155 6.27 19.93 -4.90
N VAL A 156 5.22 20.44 -5.56
CA VAL A 156 5.13 21.84 -5.98
C VAL A 156 5.08 22.77 -4.76
N ILE A 157 4.28 22.44 -3.75
CA ILE A 157 4.19 23.21 -2.50
C ILE A 157 5.55 23.27 -1.80
N LEU A 158 6.24 22.13 -1.65
CA LEU A 158 7.59 22.09 -1.08
C LEU A 158 8.60 22.89 -1.90
N GLY A 159 8.47 22.90 -3.22
CA GLY A 159 9.28 23.73 -4.11
C GLY A 159 9.03 25.23 -3.90
N LEU A 160 7.78 25.64 -3.73
CA LEU A 160 7.40 27.03 -3.43
C LEU A 160 7.92 27.48 -2.06
N GLU A 161 7.81 26.63 -1.05
CA GLU A 161 8.37 26.90 0.29
C GLU A 161 9.90 27.04 0.25
N ALA A 162 10.58 26.15 -0.49
CA ALA A 162 12.03 26.23 -0.66
C ALA A 162 12.49 27.51 -1.39
N LEU A 163 11.62 28.08 -2.23
CA LEU A 163 11.82 29.36 -2.90
C LEU A 163 11.39 30.57 -2.04
N GLY A 164 10.90 30.35 -0.82
CA GLY A 164 10.42 31.39 0.07
C GLY A 164 9.11 32.03 -0.38
N VAL A 165 8.35 31.37 -1.26
CA VAL A 165 7.06 31.85 -1.74
C VAL A 165 6.00 31.49 -0.69
N PRO A 166 5.37 32.47 -0.02
CA PRO A 166 4.37 32.20 0.99
C PRO A 166 3.10 31.63 0.35
N LEU A 167 2.58 30.53 0.89
CA LEU A 167 1.32 29.92 0.46
C LEU A 167 0.12 30.79 0.86
N SER A 168 -0.10 31.87 0.11
CA SER A 168 -1.26 32.74 0.26
C SER A 168 -2.53 32.07 -0.26
N GLU A 169 -3.70 32.59 0.11
CA GLU A 169 -4.99 32.12 -0.42
C GLU A 169 -5.02 32.12 -1.96
N THR A 170 -4.38 33.11 -2.59
CA THR A 170 -4.25 33.19 -4.05
C THR A 170 -3.43 32.05 -4.63
N ILE A 171 -2.33 31.66 -3.97
CA ILE A 171 -1.51 30.53 -4.42
C ILE A 171 -2.24 29.21 -4.19
N HIS A 172 -2.97 29.07 -3.08
CA HIS A 172 -3.85 27.92 -2.86
C HIS A 172 -4.93 27.79 -3.93
N ALA A 173 -5.58 28.90 -4.32
CA ALA A 173 -6.57 28.90 -5.38
C ALA A 173 -5.96 28.52 -6.74
N HIS A 174 -4.80 29.07 -7.10
CA HIS A 174 -4.11 28.71 -8.34
C HIS A 174 -3.64 27.25 -8.36
N LEU A 175 -3.18 26.72 -7.22
CA LEU A 175 -2.83 25.30 -7.08
C LEU A 175 -4.06 24.41 -7.27
N GLU A 176 -5.21 24.79 -6.69
CA GLU A 176 -6.48 24.08 -6.83
C GLU A 176 -6.96 24.08 -8.31
N ASP A 177 -6.95 25.24 -8.97
CA ASP A 177 -7.36 25.38 -10.37
C ASP A 177 -6.42 24.60 -11.31
N SER A 178 -5.11 24.68 -11.06
CA SER A 178 -4.11 23.93 -11.84
C SER A 178 -4.27 22.43 -11.63
N ALA A 179 -4.47 21.99 -10.38
CA ALA A 179 -4.68 20.58 -10.05
C ALA A 179 -5.95 20.02 -10.71
N ARG A 180 -7.04 20.80 -10.80
CA ARG A 180 -8.24 20.43 -11.56
C ARG A 180 -7.95 20.31 -13.05
N SER A 181 -7.28 21.31 -13.62
CA SER A 181 -6.99 21.36 -15.05
C SER A 181 -6.10 20.22 -15.54
N TRP A 182 -5.25 19.69 -14.65
CA TRP A 182 -4.30 18.61 -14.95
C TRP A 182 -4.73 17.25 -14.41
N GLU A 183 -5.98 17.10 -13.97
CA GLU A 183 -6.52 15.85 -13.42
C GLU A 183 -5.69 15.30 -12.23
N LEU A 184 -5.07 16.20 -11.46
CA LEU A 184 -4.27 15.89 -10.27
C LEU A 184 -5.12 15.83 -9.00
N ILE A 185 -6.42 16.11 -9.09
CA ILE A 185 -7.37 15.82 -8.02
C ILE A 185 -7.78 14.36 -8.15
N ARG A 186 -7.57 13.58 -7.10
CA ARG A 186 -8.06 12.20 -7.05
C ARG A 186 -9.57 12.25 -6.87
N ASN A 187 -10.33 11.51 -7.68
CA ASN A 187 -11.77 11.34 -7.46
C ASN A 187 -11.97 10.77 -6.05
N VAL A 188 -12.68 11.52 -5.21
CA VAL A 188 -12.91 11.20 -3.79
C VAL A 188 -14.18 10.38 -3.59
N ASP A 189 -14.87 10.02 -4.69
CA ASP A 189 -16.10 9.25 -4.67
C ASP A 189 -15.82 7.79 -5.06
N GLY A 190 -15.92 6.90 -4.06
CA GLY A 190 -15.74 5.45 -4.18
C GLY A 190 -15.62 4.78 -2.82
#